data_AF-A0AAW2KEX3-F1
#
_entry.id   AF-A0AAW2KEX3-F1
#
_cell.length_a   1.000
_cell.length_b   1.000
_cell.length_c   1.000
_cell.angle_alpha   90.00
_cell.angle_beta   90.00
_cell.angle_gamma   90.00
#
_symmetry.space_group_name_H-M   'P 1'
#
loop_
_entity.id
_entity.type
_entity.pdbx_description
1 polymer ?
#
loop_
_entity_poly.entity_id
_entity_poly.type
_entity_poly.pdbx_seq_one_letter_code
_entity_poly.pdbx_strand_id
1 'polypeptide(L)'
;KCDISKCTCEVLLGSISEENCCPNCFGDCLSLEIPCNCAGKTGGEFAYTSGGLVKEKFLDNLISLKHAAQRHNLFYCEDCPLERSNGKNLSGKCRGHIVRNFIKECWYKCGCSMKCSNRVVQQGIKAKLQVFMTPQQKGWGLRTLEDLPKGAFICEYVGEVITRRELFERNMQSTVYRHVFPVLLDAGWSSRVLKDEEALCLDAAVYGNVARFINHRCFDANLVQIPVEIETPDHHYYHLAFFTTREVNALEELTWDYGIDFNDYQPAKAFHCYCGSKFCRDHKSI
;
A
#
# COMPACT_ATOMS: atom_id res chain seq x y z
N LYS A 1 -3.23 7.02 -18.61
CA LYS A 1 -4.33 7.94 -18.22
C LYS A 1 -5.30 7.10 -17.39
N CYS A 2 -5.26 7.21 -16.06
CA CYS A 2 -6.29 6.61 -15.21
C CYS A 2 -7.59 7.39 -15.43
N ASP A 3 -8.69 6.67 -15.58
CA ASP A 3 -10.02 7.25 -15.73
C ASP A 3 -10.57 7.53 -14.32
N ILE A 4 -10.74 8.82 -13.98
CA ILE A 4 -11.11 9.31 -12.64
C ILE A 4 -12.65 9.48 -12.53
N SER A 5 -13.43 8.76 -13.35
CA SER A 5 -14.79 9.18 -13.68
C SER A 5 -15.89 9.00 -12.62
N LYS A 6 -15.61 8.55 -11.38
CA LYS A 6 -16.69 8.35 -10.37
C LYS A 6 -16.39 8.75 -8.92
N CYS A 7 -15.16 9.15 -8.60
CA CYS A 7 -14.88 9.98 -7.43
C CYS A 7 -14.37 11.31 -7.95
N THR A 8 -15.09 12.40 -7.75
CA THR A 8 -14.60 13.75 -8.06
C THR A 8 -13.49 14.11 -7.10
N CYS A 9 -12.32 13.50 -7.29
CA CYS A 9 -11.08 13.96 -6.71
C CYS A 9 -10.33 14.73 -7.81
N GLU A 10 -10.70 16.00 -7.98
CA GLU A 10 -9.89 16.91 -8.77
C GLU A 10 -8.64 17.28 -7.95
N VAL A 11 -7.59 16.47 -8.04
CA VAL A 11 -6.27 16.85 -7.52
C VAL A 11 -5.69 17.93 -8.45
N LEU A 12 -6.05 19.18 -8.19
CA LEU A 12 -5.43 20.33 -8.82
C LEU A 12 -4.00 20.47 -8.27
N LEU A 13 -2.98 20.24 -9.09
CA LEU A 13 -1.58 20.40 -8.68
C LEU A 13 -1.27 21.82 -8.14
N GLY A 14 -2.10 22.80 -8.51
CA GLY A 14 -2.06 24.17 -7.99
C GLY A 14 -2.53 24.34 -6.54
N SER A 15 -3.35 23.43 -6.00
CA SER A 15 -3.85 23.50 -4.62
C SER A 15 -2.93 22.83 -3.60
N ILE A 16 -1.89 22.12 -4.05
CA ILE A 16 -0.89 21.51 -3.17
C ILE A 16 0.01 22.61 -2.59
N SER A 17 -0.02 22.74 -1.25
CA SER A 17 0.75 23.72 -0.46
C SER A 17 2.25 23.71 -0.80
N GLU A 18 2.86 24.89 -0.81
CA GLU A 18 4.31 25.08 -0.95
C GLU A 18 5.09 24.41 0.21
N GLU A 19 4.44 24.17 1.34
CA GLU A 19 5.01 23.44 2.48
C GLU A 19 5.23 21.94 2.23
N ASN A 20 4.78 21.41 1.08
CA ASN A 20 4.94 20.01 0.70
C ASN A 20 6.09 19.79 -0.31
N CYS A 21 6.94 20.78 -0.56
CA CYS A 21 8.15 20.64 -1.38
C CYS A 21 9.42 21.11 -0.64
N CYS A 22 10.58 20.92 -1.26
CA CYS A 22 11.86 21.49 -0.81
C CYS A 22 12.41 22.44 -1.88
N PRO A 23 11.93 23.70 -1.94
CA PRO A 23 12.23 24.61 -3.05
C PRO A 23 13.71 25.04 -3.07
N ASN A 24 14.38 25.04 -1.91
CA ASN A 24 15.76 25.51 -1.76
C ASN A 24 16.81 24.41 -1.88
N CYS A 25 16.41 23.15 -2.10
CA CYS A 25 17.38 22.08 -2.33
C CYS A 25 17.93 22.13 -3.75
N PHE A 26 19.18 21.71 -3.94
CA PHE A 26 19.81 21.57 -5.26
C PHE A 26 20.52 20.22 -5.36
N GLY A 27 20.57 19.63 -6.57
CA GLY A 27 21.22 18.34 -6.78
C GLY A 27 20.46 17.18 -6.14
N ASP A 28 21.16 16.32 -5.40
CA ASP A 28 20.59 15.16 -4.71
C ASP A 28 20.35 15.46 -3.22
N CYS A 29 19.09 15.37 -2.78
CA CYS A 29 18.71 15.64 -1.39
C CYS A 29 19.35 14.68 -0.38
N LEU A 30 19.68 13.44 -0.78
CA LEU A 30 20.32 12.48 0.13
C LEU A 30 21.81 12.79 0.36
N SER A 31 22.41 13.64 -0.46
CA SER A 31 23.81 14.07 -0.34
C SER A 31 23.98 15.34 0.51
N LEU A 32 22.88 15.93 0.99
CA LEU A 32 22.92 17.15 1.80
C LEU A 32 23.24 16.83 3.27
N GLU A 33 24.01 17.70 3.92
CA GLU A 33 24.30 17.58 5.35
C GLU A 33 23.05 17.75 6.23
N ILE A 34 22.10 18.58 5.76
CA ILE A 34 20.85 18.88 6.46
C ILE A 34 19.68 18.24 5.68
N PRO A 35 18.86 17.39 6.34
CA PRO A 35 17.68 16.81 5.70
C PRO A 35 16.71 17.87 5.18
N CYS A 36 16.18 17.65 3.98
CA CYS A 36 15.23 18.59 3.39
C CYS A 36 13.82 18.45 4.01
N ASN A 37 12.94 19.40 3.70
CA ASN A 37 11.55 19.38 4.16
C ASN A 37 10.81 18.06 3.82
N CYS A 38 11.09 17.42 2.68
CA CYS A 38 10.51 16.12 2.33
C CYS A 38 10.92 15.00 3.30
N ALA A 39 12.17 15.00 3.78
CA ALA A 39 12.61 14.06 4.82
C ALA A 39 11.90 14.31 6.16
N GLY A 40 11.64 15.57 6.50
CA GLY A 40 10.86 15.96 7.68
C GLY A 40 9.48 15.27 7.73
N LYS A 41 8.77 15.24 6.59
CA LYS A 41 7.48 14.53 6.46
C LYS A 41 7.60 13.01 6.54
N THR A 42 8.79 12.46 6.28
CA THR A 42 9.12 11.03 6.43
C THR A 42 9.63 10.68 7.85
N GLY A 43 9.49 11.60 8.81
CA GLY A 43 9.94 11.40 10.20
C GLY A 43 11.36 11.92 10.49
N GLY A 44 11.88 12.83 9.66
CA GLY A 44 13.16 13.52 9.87
C GLY A 44 14.37 12.86 9.20
N GLU A 45 14.22 11.64 8.67
CA GLU A 45 15.26 10.94 7.91
C GLU A 45 14.72 10.51 6.53
N PHE A 46 15.58 10.45 5.51
CA PHE A 46 15.20 9.83 4.24
C PHE A 46 14.98 8.33 4.41
N ALA A 47 13.87 7.82 3.86
CA ALA A 47 13.56 6.40 3.84
C ALA A 47 14.42 5.61 2.85
N TYR A 48 15.03 6.25 1.84
CA TYR A 48 15.83 5.58 0.82
C TYR A 48 17.34 5.75 1.05
N THR A 49 18.09 4.81 0.49
CA THR A 49 19.53 4.90 0.23
C THR A 49 19.78 5.60 -1.11
N SER A 50 21.01 6.04 -1.36
CA SER A 50 21.41 6.59 -2.68
C SER A 50 21.27 5.57 -3.83
N GLY A 51 21.26 4.27 -3.51
CA GLY A 51 20.99 3.20 -4.47
C GLY A 51 19.49 2.96 -4.75
N GLY A 52 18.59 3.71 -4.13
CA GLY A 52 17.15 3.57 -4.32
C GLY A 52 16.51 2.41 -3.56
N LEU A 53 17.22 1.81 -2.61
CA LEU A 53 16.66 0.82 -1.68
C LEU A 53 16.08 1.51 -0.46
N VAL A 54 14.96 1.01 0.09
CA VAL A 54 14.49 1.42 1.42
C VAL A 54 15.52 1.03 2.47
N LYS A 55 15.86 1.96 3.35
CA LYS A 55 16.80 1.74 4.45
C LYS A 55 16.29 0.66 5.39
N GLU A 56 17.21 -0.20 5.81
CA GLU A 56 16.91 -1.34 6.68
C GLU A 56 16.20 -0.94 7.97
N LYS A 57 16.67 0.09 8.68
CA LYS A 57 16.03 0.61 9.90
C LYS A 57 14.55 1.00 9.67
N PHE A 58 14.23 1.63 8.54
CA PHE A 58 12.84 2.01 8.22
C PHE A 58 11.99 0.77 7.93
N LEU A 59 12.55 -0.17 7.17
CA LEU A 59 11.88 -1.41 6.78
C LEU A 59 11.64 -2.34 7.99
N ASP A 60 12.62 -2.52 8.86
CA ASP A 60 12.53 -3.37 10.05
C ASP A 60 11.52 -2.80 11.06
N ASN A 61 11.45 -1.47 11.19
CA ASN A 61 10.40 -0.82 11.98
C ASN A 61 9.00 -1.14 11.43
N LEU A 62 8.79 -1.07 10.10
CA LEU A 62 7.52 -1.42 9.48
C LEU A 62 7.14 -2.89 9.67
N ILE A 63 8.09 -3.81 9.49
CA ILE A 63 7.89 -5.24 9.67
C ILE A 63 7.54 -5.54 11.14
N SER A 64 8.28 -4.93 12.08
CA SER A 64 8.04 -5.07 13.51
C SER A 64 6.66 -4.54 13.91
N LEU A 65 6.25 -3.38 13.38
CA LEU A 65 4.92 -2.82 13.61
C LEU A 65 3.82 -3.72 13.07
N LYS A 66 3.99 -4.33 11.90
CA LYS A 66 3.00 -5.28 11.37
C LYS A 66 2.86 -6.52 12.25
N HIS A 67 3.96 -7.02 12.81
CA HIS A 67 3.94 -8.16 13.73
C HIS A 67 3.34 -7.76 15.10
N ALA A 68 3.65 -6.55 15.60
CA ALA A 68 3.17 -6.03 16.88
C ALA A 68 1.72 -5.49 16.83
N ALA A 69 1.24 -5.04 15.67
CA ALA A 69 -0.14 -4.60 15.45
C ALA A 69 -1.16 -5.73 15.62
N GLN A 70 -0.72 -6.98 15.63
CA GLN A 70 -1.54 -8.09 16.11
C GLN A 70 -1.80 -8.05 17.63
N ARG A 71 -1.21 -7.09 18.38
CA ARG A 71 -1.35 -6.99 19.84
C ARG A 71 -1.54 -5.57 20.40
N HIS A 72 -0.85 -4.51 19.92
CA HIS A 72 -0.81 -3.23 20.67
C HIS A 72 -0.74 -1.88 19.89
N ASN A 73 -0.62 -1.83 18.56
CA ASN A 73 -0.42 -0.56 17.84
C ASN A 73 -1.55 -0.24 16.83
N LEU A 74 -2.78 -0.23 17.34
CA LEU A 74 -3.98 0.07 16.56
C LEU A 74 -4.57 1.41 16.98
N PHE A 75 -4.93 2.22 16.01
CA PHE A 75 -5.76 3.41 16.19
C PHE A 75 -7.24 3.01 16.15
N TYR A 76 -8.03 3.46 17.10
CA TYR A 76 -9.46 3.15 17.16
C TYR A 76 -10.26 4.41 16.85
N CYS A 77 -11.05 4.37 15.77
CA CYS A 77 -11.97 5.45 15.43
C CYS A 77 -13.11 5.51 16.44
N GLU A 78 -13.48 6.73 16.86
CA GLU A 78 -14.73 6.97 17.60
C GLU A 78 -15.95 6.64 16.73
N ASP A 79 -15.89 7.03 15.45
CA ASP A 79 -16.88 6.71 14.42
C ASP A 79 -16.17 6.09 13.20
N CYS A 80 -16.30 4.77 13.05
CA CYS A 80 -15.52 4.00 12.06
C CYS A 80 -16.25 3.91 10.71
N PRO A 81 -15.67 4.42 9.60
CA PRO A 81 -16.29 4.32 8.28
C PRO A 81 -16.55 2.88 7.81
N LEU A 82 -15.72 1.93 8.25
CA LEU A 82 -15.89 0.51 7.91
C LEU A 82 -17.14 -0.09 8.55
N GLU A 83 -17.46 0.32 9.77
CA GLU A 83 -18.61 -0.20 10.51
C GLU A 83 -19.91 0.51 10.09
N ARG A 84 -19.87 1.82 9.79
CA ARG A 84 -21.02 2.58 9.25
C ARG A 84 -21.57 1.96 7.97
N SER A 85 -20.68 1.50 7.08
CA SER A 85 -21.04 0.97 5.76
C SER A 85 -21.71 -0.42 5.79
N ASN A 86 -21.67 -1.14 6.92
CA ASN A 86 -22.13 -2.54 7.00
C ASN A 86 -23.65 -2.69 7.23
N GLY A 87 -24.42 -1.59 7.33
CA GLY A 87 -25.89 -1.62 7.38
C GLY A 87 -26.52 -2.36 8.57
N LYS A 88 -25.73 -2.85 9.53
CA LYS A 88 -26.18 -3.57 10.72
C LYS A 88 -25.68 -2.87 11.98
N ASN A 89 -26.60 -2.20 12.68
CA ASN A 89 -26.47 -1.56 14.00
C ASN A 89 -25.26 -0.62 14.18
N LEU A 90 -25.55 0.62 14.58
CA LEU A 90 -24.62 1.69 15.01
C LEU A 90 -23.77 1.34 16.28
N SER A 91 -23.52 0.05 16.55
CA SER A 91 -22.89 -0.47 17.76
C SER A 91 -21.62 -1.30 17.49
N GLY A 92 -21.14 -1.38 16.24
CA GLY A 92 -19.86 -2.03 15.93
C GLY A 92 -18.71 -1.22 16.53
N LYS A 93 -18.05 -1.74 17.57
CA LYS A 93 -16.79 -1.14 18.05
C LYS A 93 -15.74 -1.25 16.94
N CYS A 94 -15.04 -0.14 16.67
CA CYS A 94 -13.91 -0.13 15.75
C CYS A 94 -12.95 -1.28 16.09
N ARG A 95 -12.55 -2.07 15.08
CA ARG A 95 -11.61 -3.19 15.26
C ARG A 95 -10.14 -2.77 15.28
N GLY A 96 -9.89 -1.47 15.18
CA GLY A 96 -8.56 -0.89 15.13
C GLY A 96 -7.99 -0.81 13.72
N HIS A 97 -7.22 0.25 13.45
CA HIS A 97 -6.55 0.54 12.20
C HIS A 97 -5.05 0.60 12.44
N ILE A 98 -4.26 0.01 11.54
CA ILE A 98 -2.80 0.04 11.67
C ILE A 98 -2.32 1.46 11.35
N VAL A 99 -1.61 2.10 12.28
CA VAL A 99 -0.93 3.36 12.00
C VAL A 99 0.28 3.06 11.12
N ARG A 100 0.33 3.69 9.94
CA ARG A 100 1.38 3.46 8.94
C ARG A 100 2.31 4.66 8.84
N ASN A 101 3.60 4.40 8.67
CA ASN A 101 4.55 5.44 8.30
C ASN A 101 4.49 5.67 6.79
N PHE A 102 4.57 6.93 6.38
CA PHE A 102 4.62 7.34 4.99
C PHE A 102 6.05 7.60 4.54
N ILE A 103 6.30 7.43 3.25
CA ILE A 103 7.47 8.01 2.58
C ILE A 103 7.02 9.23 1.79
N LYS A 104 7.67 10.38 1.99
CA LYS A 104 7.46 11.57 1.16
C LYS A 104 8.60 11.73 0.15
N GLU A 105 8.31 11.47 -1.12
CA GLU A 105 9.26 11.72 -2.21
C GLU A 105 9.33 13.21 -2.54
N CYS A 106 10.46 13.62 -3.13
CA CYS A 106 10.52 14.90 -3.80
C CYS A 106 9.65 14.86 -5.06
N TRP A 107 9.03 15.97 -5.43
CA TRP A 107 8.13 16.06 -6.59
C TRP A 107 8.46 17.29 -7.45
N TYR A 108 7.69 17.60 -8.50
CA TYR A 108 8.12 18.58 -9.51
C TYR A 108 8.34 20.01 -8.96
N LYS A 109 7.68 20.40 -7.85
CA LYS A 109 7.91 21.70 -7.19
C LYS A 109 9.14 21.75 -6.29
N CYS A 110 9.83 20.64 -6.06
CA CYS A 110 11.10 20.65 -5.32
C CYS A 110 12.22 21.24 -6.20
N GLY A 111 13.15 22.00 -5.61
CA GLY A 111 14.30 22.56 -6.33
C GLY A 111 15.38 21.53 -6.68
N CYS A 112 15.32 20.34 -6.08
CA CYS A 112 16.28 19.27 -6.31
C CYS A 112 16.14 18.65 -7.71
N SER A 113 17.19 17.94 -8.13
CA SER A 113 17.24 17.28 -9.43
C SER A 113 16.09 16.29 -9.62
N MET A 114 15.63 16.12 -10.86
CA MET A 114 14.72 15.02 -11.24
C MET A 114 15.37 13.64 -11.07
N LYS A 115 16.70 13.58 -10.92
CA LYS A 115 17.46 12.38 -10.57
C LYS A 115 17.80 12.29 -9.08
N CYS A 116 17.18 13.12 -8.23
CA CYS A 116 17.34 13.05 -6.78
C CYS A 116 17.04 11.64 -6.28
N SER A 117 17.85 11.14 -5.34
CA SER A 117 17.71 9.79 -4.78
C SER A 117 16.46 9.64 -3.91
N ASN A 118 15.78 10.75 -3.55
CA ASN A 118 14.46 10.76 -2.92
C ASN A 118 13.30 10.71 -3.93
N ARG A 119 13.51 10.04 -5.07
CA ARG A 119 12.53 9.83 -6.14
C ARG A 119 12.66 8.38 -6.63
N VAL A 120 12.01 7.42 -6.00
CA VAL A 120 12.14 6.00 -6.34
C VAL A 120 10.88 5.49 -7.02
N VAL A 121 9.73 5.62 -6.35
CA VAL A 121 8.44 5.11 -6.85
C VAL A 121 8.02 5.84 -8.12
N GLN A 122 8.19 7.17 -8.15
CA GLN A 122 7.84 7.98 -9.33
C GLN A 122 8.70 7.69 -10.57
N GLN A 123 9.80 6.94 -10.44
CA GLN A 123 10.62 6.51 -11.58
C GLN A 123 10.10 5.23 -12.25
N GLY A 124 9.05 4.61 -11.70
CA GLY A 124 8.39 3.45 -12.28
C GLY A 124 9.17 2.14 -12.08
N ILE A 125 8.62 1.07 -12.67
CA ILE A 125 9.13 -0.30 -12.52
C ILE A 125 10.48 -0.44 -13.23
N LYS A 126 11.50 -0.90 -12.48
CA LYS A 126 12.82 -1.25 -13.01
C LYS A 126 13.09 -2.76 -12.99
N ALA A 127 12.48 -3.48 -12.06
CA ALA A 127 12.65 -4.91 -11.92
C ALA A 127 12.08 -5.68 -13.12
N LYS A 128 12.74 -6.77 -13.52
CA LYS A 128 12.24 -7.67 -14.56
C LYS A 128 11.20 -8.61 -13.98
N LEU A 129 9.93 -8.32 -14.25
CA LEU A 129 8.79 -9.06 -13.69
C LEU A 129 8.13 -9.95 -14.74
N GLN A 130 7.60 -11.09 -14.30
CA GLN A 130 6.86 -12.02 -15.15
C GLN A 130 5.57 -12.48 -14.45
N VAL A 131 4.45 -12.30 -15.13
CA VAL A 131 3.19 -12.97 -14.77
C VAL A 131 3.28 -14.43 -15.21
N PHE A 132 3.02 -15.36 -14.30
CA PHE A 132 3.15 -16.80 -14.56
C PHE A 132 2.01 -17.58 -13.91
N MET A 133 1.72 -18.77 -14.42
CA MET A 133 0.78 -19.68 -13.76
C MET A 133 1.48 -20.34 -12.58
N THR A 134 0.96 -20.16 -11.37
CA THR A 134 1.54 -20.77 -10.18
C THR A 134 1.33 -22.29 -10.21
N PRO A 135 2.29 -23.07 -9.68
CA PRO A 135 2.13 -24.52 -9.59
C PRO A 135 1.11 -24.95 -8.51
N GLN A 136 0.76 -24.06 -7.58
CA GLN A 136 -0.28 -24.28 -6.58
C GLN A 136 -1.68 -23.86 -7.08
N GLN A 137 -2.72 -24.12 -6.30
CA GLN A 137 -4.10 -23.69 -6.59
C GLN A 137 -4.33 -22.17 -6.36
N LYS A 138 -3.38 -21.31 -6.74
CA LYS A 138 -3.48 -19.85 -6.61
C LYS A 138 -3.76 -19.16 -7.95
N GLY A 139 -3.70 -19.88 -9.07
CA GLY A 139 -3.90 -19.32 -10.41
C GLY A 139 -2.67 -18.52 -10.86
N TRP A 140 -2.90 -17.35 -11.47
CA TRP A 140 -1.81 -16.48 -11.91
C TRP A 140 -1.08 -15.84 -10.72
N GLY A 141 0.24 -15.71 -10.83
CA GLY A 141 1.12 -15.07 -9.86
C GLY A 141 2.09 -14.12 -10.54
N LEU A 142 2.79 -13.33 -9.74
CA LEU A 142 3.90 -12.49 -10.19
C LEU A 142 5.21 -13.05 -9.63
N ARG A 143 6.26 -13.11 -10.46
CA ARG A 143 7.62 -13.44 -10.02
C ARG A 143 8.64 -12.47 -10.59
N THR A 144 9.80 -12.39 -9.97
CA THR A 144 10.98 -11.70 -10.52
C THR A 144 11.75 -12.62 -11.47
N LEU A 145 12.46 -12.06 -12.44
CA LEU A 145 13.39 -12.75 -13.34
C LEU A 145 14.86 -12.50 -12.97
N GLU A 146 15.11 -11.73 -11.91
CA GLU A 146 16.44 -11.40 -11.41
C GLU A 146 16.45 -11.40 -9.88
N ASP A 147 17.64 -11.53 -9.29
CA ASP A 147 17.81 -11.42 -7.85
C ASP A 147 17.55 -9.97 -7.42
N LEU A 148 16.77 -9.80 -6.37
CA LEU A 148 16.37 -8.51 -5.84
C LEU A 148 16.88 -8.36 -4.41
N PRO A 149 17.59 -7.27 -4.08
CA PRO A 149 18.07 -7.03 -2.72
C PRO A 149 16.92 -6.62 -1.78
N LYS A 150 17.09 -6.78 -0.47
CA LYS A 150 16.18 -6.23 0.56
C LYS A 150 15.98 -4.72 0.34
N GLY A 151 14.74 -4.25 0.51
CA GLY A 151 14.35 -2.85 0.31
C GLY A 151 14.17 -2.41 -1.15
N ALA A 152 14.27 -3.29 -2.14
CA ALA A 152 14.05 -2.94 -3.55
C ALA A 152 12.57 -2.60 -3.84
N PHE A 153 12.34 -1.54 -4.61
CA PHE A 153 11.02 -1.19 -5.15
C PHE A 153 10.64 -2.15 -6.28
N ILE A 154 9.41 -2.66 -6.25
CA ILE A 154 8.87 -3.58 -7.26
C ILE A 154 7.91 -2.86 -8.19
N CYS A 155 6.76 -2.44 -7.66
CA CYS A 155 5.71 -1.76 -8.40
C CYS A 155 4.73 -1.10 -7.44
N GLU A 156 3.96 -0.14 -7.96
CA GLU A 156 2.76 0.38 -7.30
C GLU A 156 1.59 -0.59 -7.46
N TYR A 157 0.67 -0.64 -6.50
CA TYR A 157 -0.65 -1.26 -6.68
C TYR A 157 -1.60 -0.25 -7.31
N VAL A 158 -1.81 -0.36 -8.63
CA VAL A 158 -2.68 0.58 -9.37
C VAL A 158 -4.05 -0.05 -9.58
N GLY A 159 -5.10 0.72 -9.32
CA GLY A 159 -6.50 0.39 -9.59
C GLY A 159 -7.37 1.64 -9.64
N GLU A 160 -8.68 1.46 -9.69
CA GLU A 160 -9.61 2.57 -9.50
C GLU A 160 -9.64 2.99 -8.03
N VAL A 161 -9.50 4.29 -7.76
CA VAL A 161 -9.75 4.84 -6.42
C VAL A 161 -11.25 5.07 -6.27
N ILE A 162 -11.89 4.30 -5.40
CA ILE A 162 -13.32 4.37 -5.13
C ILE A 162 -13.61 4.48 -3.65
N THR A 163 -14.77 5.05 -3.29
CA THR A 163 -15.23 5.05 -1.89
C THR A 163 -15.66 3.66 -1.45
N ARG A 164 -15.62 3.42 -0.13
CA ARG A 164 -16.20 2.22 0.48
C ARG A 164 -17.67 2.02 0.12
N ARG A 165 -18.43 3.10 -0.01
CA ARG A 165 -19.84 3.06 -0.40
C ARG A 165 -20.00 2.56 -1.85
N GLU A 166 -19.26 3.12 -2.80
CA GLU A 166 -19.27 2.66 -4.20
C GLU A 166 -18.88 1.18 -4.30
N LEU A 167 -17.83 0.76 -3.57
CA LEU A 167 -17.43 -0.64 -3.50
C LEU A 167 -18.56 -1.56 -3.00
N PHE A 168 -19.26 -1.15 -1.95
CA PHE A 168 -20.40 -1.89 -1.41
C PHE A 168 -21.53 -1.99 -2.43
N GLU A 169 -21.89 -0.89 -3.09
CA GLU A 169 -22.90 -0.85 -4.15
C GLU A 169 -22.54 -1.76 -5.34
N ARG A 170 -21.29 -1.76 -5.79
CA ARG A 170 -20.78 -2.67 -6.83
C ARG A 170 -20.90 -4.14 -6.43
N ASN A 171 -20.58 -4.47 -5.17
CA ASN A 171 -20.67 -5.82 -4.65
C ASN A 171 -22.12 -6.31 -4.52
N MET A 172 -23.06 -5.43 -4.19
CA MET A 172 -24.49 -5.77 -4.16
C MET A 172 -25.08 -6.06 -5.55
N GLN A 173 -24.59 -5.36 -6.58
CA GLN A 173 -25.10 -5.49 -7.95
C GLN A 173 -24.43 -6.63 -8.73
N SER A 174 -23.29 -7.14 -8.27
CA SER A 174 -22.55 -8.19 -8.96
C SER A 174 -23.14 -9.58 -8.69
N THR A 175 -23.62 -10.25 -9.74
CA THR A 175 -24.05 -11.66 -9.70
C THR A 175 -22.88 -12.64 -9.63
N VAL A 176 -21.67 -12.16 -9.94
CA VAL A 176 -20.40 -12.90 -9.84
C VAL A 176 -19.67 -12.40 -8.61
N TYR A 177 -19.33 -13.28 -7.68
CA TYR A 177 -18.38 -12.95 -6.62
C TYR A 177 -17.04 -12.57 -7.26
N ARG A 178 -16.73 -11.27 -7.27
CA ARG A 178 -15.40 -10.82 -7.65
C ARG A 178 -14.47 -11.16 -6.50
N HIS A 179 -13.58 -12.13 -6.69
CA HIS A 179 -12.50 -12.47 -5.74
C HIS A 179 -11.39 -11.40 -5.74
N VAL A 180 -11.75 -10.13 -5.83
CA VAL A 180 -10.82 -9.02 -5.83
C VAL A 180 -10.95 -8.36 -4.46
N PHE A 181 -9.91 -8.49 -3.65
CA PHE A 181 -9.85 -7.83 -2.36
C PHE A 181 -9.45 -6.37 -2.60
N PRO A 182 -10.37 -5.41 -2.35
CA PRO A 182 -10.03 -4.01 -2.45
C PRO A 182 -9.01 -3.67 -1.37
N VAL A 183 -8.03 -2.85 -1.70
CA VAL A 183 -7.02 -2.42 -0.73
C VAL A 183 -7.47 -1.10 -0.10
N LEU A 184 -7.66 -1.10 1.22
CA LEU A 184 -8.02 0.11 1.95
C LEU A 184 -6.87 1.12 1.94
N LEU A 185 -7.20 2.38 1.65
CA LEU A 185 -6.27 3.49 1.79
C LEU A 185 -6.37 4.08 3.20
N ASP A 186 -5.94 3.28 4.18
CA ASP A 186 -6.14 3.53 5.61
C ASP A 186 -4.98 4.24 6.33
N ALA A 187 -3.89 4.54 5.63
CA ALA A 187 -2.67 5.06 6.26
C ALA A 187 -2.88 6.40 6.99
N GLY A 188 -3.78 7.25 6.47
CA GLY A 188 -4.04 8.59 7.00
C GLY A 188 -5.16 8.66 8.05
N TRP A 189 -5.79 7.54 8.40
CA TRP A 189 -7.05 7.54 9.16
C TRP A 189 -6.92 7.99 10.62
N SER A 190 -5.72 7.95 11.19
CA SER A 190 -5.46 8.46 12.55
C SER A 190 -5.38 9.99 12.63
N SER A 191 -5.43 10.70 11.50
CA SER A 191 -5.20 12.15 11.46
C SER A 191 -6.45 13.01 11.72
N ARG A 192 -7.67 12.47 11.50
CA ARG A 192 -8.95 13.18 11.73
C ARG A 192 -10.16 12.23 11.68
N VAL A 193 -11.33 12.73 12.06
CA VAL A 193 -12.62 12.05 11.83
C VAL A 193 -12.92 12.06 10.33
N LEU A 194 -13.04 10.87 9.74
CA LEU A 194 -13.29 10.71 8.30
C LEU A 194 -14.78 10.71 7.98
N LYS A 195 -15.15 11.41 6.91
CA LYS A 195 -16.44 11.25 6.24
C LYS A 195 -16.43 9.95 5.42
N ASP A 196 -17.60 9.37 5.16
CA ASP A 196 -17.68 8.13 4.35
C ASP A 196 -17.14 8.30 2.93
N GLU A 197 -17.19 9.52 2.39
CA GLU A 197 -16.65 9.88 1.09
C GLU A 197 -15.10 9.88 1.07
N GLU A 198 -14.45 9.94 2.24
CA GLU A 198 -13.00 9.93 2.41
C GLU A 198 -12.45 8.53 2.74
N ALA A 199 -13.34 7.55 2.98
CA ALA A 199 -12.96 6.17 3.18
C ALA A 199 -12.70 5.51 1.82
N LEU A 200 -11.49 5.71 1.32
CA LEU A 200 -11.08 5.29 -0.02
C LEU A 200 -10.48 3.87 -0.04
N CYS A 201 -10.62 3.22 -1.18
CA CYS A 201 -9.97 1.95 -1.48
C CYS A 201 -9.55 1.87 -2.95
N LEU A 202 -8.55 1.04 -3.22
CA LEU A 202 -8.11 0.68 -4.57
C LEU A 202 -8.81 -0.59 -5.02
N ASP A 203 -9.63 -0.48 -6.06
CA ASP A 203 -10.28 -1.60 -6.76
C ASP A 203 -9.58 -1.90 -8.09
N ALA A 204 -8.84 -3.01 -8.14
CA ALA A 204 -8.11 -3.45 -9.33
C ALA A 204 -8.87 -4.50 -10.17
N ALA A 205 -10.19 -4.62 -9.97
CA ALA A 205 -10.99 -5.67 -10.60
C ALA A 205 -11.08 -5.51 -12.13
N VAL A 206 -11.37 -4.29 -12.59
CA VAL A 206 -11.53 -3.97 -14.01
C VAL A 206 -10.26 -3.32 -14.57
N TYR A 207 -9.72 -2.32 -13.88
CA TYR A 207 -8.50 -1.64 -14.26
C TYR A 207 -7.45 -1.85 -13.19
N GLY A 208 -6.28 -2.35 -13.60
CA GLY A 208 -5.15 -2.48 -12.70
C GLY A 208 -3.87 -2.80 -13.45
N ASN A 209 -2.73 -2.64 -12.78
CA ASN A 209 -1.42 -2.97 -13.35
C ASN A 209 -0.98 -4.38 -12.95
N VAL A 210 0.30 -4.70 -13.17
CA VAL A 210 0.89 -6.02 -12.86
C VAL A 210 0.75 -6.43 -11.39
N ALA A 211 0.62 -5.48 -10.46
CA ALA A 211 0.53 -5.76 -9.03
C ALA A 211 -0.72 -6.56 -8.65
N ARG A 212 -1.79 -6.52 -9.48
CA ARG A 212 -3.01 -7.31 -9.28
C ARG A 212 -2.80 -8.82 -9.33
N PHE A 213 -1.64 -9.27 -9.81
CA PHE A 213 -1.24 -10.68 -9.86
C PHE A 213 -0.33 -11.10 -8.70
N ILE A 214 0.01 -10.19 -7.76
CA ILE A 214 0.83 -10.54 -6.60
C ILE A 214 -0.05 -11.29 -5.60
N ASN A 215 0.23 -12.57 -5.40
CA ASN A 215 -0.57 -13.44 -4.53
C ASN A 215 -0.35 -13.19 -3.04
N HIS A 216 -1.29 -13.71 -2.26
CA HIS A 216 -1.20 -13.71 -0.81
C HIS A 216 -0.12 -14.68 -0.30
N ARG A 217 0.64 -14.21 0.68
CA ARG A 217 1.35 -15.05 1.65
C ARG A 217 1.16 -14.50 3.06
N CYS A 218 1.08 -15.39 4.05
CA CYS A 218 0.91 -15.01 5.46
C CYS A 218 2.20 -14.35 6.01
N PHE A 219 2.64 -14.71 7.22
CA PHE A 219 3.69 -13.97 7.93
C PHE A 219 5.04 -13.88 7.20
N ASP A 220 5.36 -14.83 6.32
CA ASP A 220 6.63 -14.93 5.59
C ASP A 220 6.55 -14.39 4.14
N ALA A 221 5.62 -13.48 3.87
CA ALA A 221 5.57 -12.74 2.60
C ALA A 221 6.86 -11.96 2.33
N ASN A 222 7.32 -11.94 1.07
CA ASN A 222 8.56 -11.28 0.66
C ASN A 222 8.38 -9.81 0.25
N LEU A 223 7.14 -9.31 0.21
CA LEU A 223 6.83 -7.90 -0.02
C LEU A 223 6.10 -7.26 1.17
N VAL A 224 6.36 -5.96 1.35
CA VAL A 224 5.60 -5.06 2.22
C VAL A 224 5.05 -3.91 1.38
N GLN A 225 3.83 -3.48 1.72
CA GLN A 225 3.25 -2.27 1.15
C GLN A 225 3.64 -1.05 1.99
N ILE A 226 4.02 0.04 1.33
CA ILE A 226 4.36 1.30 1.96
C ILE A 226 3.55 2.41 1.27
N PRO A 227 2.83 3.27 2.04
CA PRO A 227 2.17 4.43 1.48
C PRO A 227 3.21 5.52 1.14
N VAL A 228 3.18 6.00 -0.11
CA VAL A 228 4.16 6.95 -0.64
C VAL A 228 3.47 8.19 -1.19
N GLU A 229 3.88 9.34 -0.69
CA GLU A 229 3.39 10.64 -1.12
C GLU A 229 4.37 11.26 -2.11
N ILE A 230 3.88 11.68 -3.26
CA ILE A 230 4.67 12.40 -4.27
C ILE A 230 4.04 13.79 -4.45
N GLU A 231 3.07 13.94 -5.34
CA GLU A 231 2.26 15.14 -5.56
C GLU A 231 0.92 15.12 -4.81
N THR A 232 0.94 14.91 -3.49
CA THR A 232 -0.32 14.82 -2.74
C THR A 232 -0.73 16.13 -2.05
N PRO A 233 -2.01 16.55 -2.16
CA PRO A 233 -2.55 17.65 -1.39
C PRO A 233 -2.84 17.25 0.07
N ASP A 234 -3.12 15.97 0.34
CA ASP A 234 -3.41 15.45 1.67
C ASP A 234 -2.97 13.99 1.89
N HIS A 235 -2.98 13.53 3.15
CA HIS A 235 -2.54 12.18 3.54
C HIS A 235 -3.50 11.04 3.14
N HIS A 236 -4.63 11.33 2.46
CA HIS A 236 -5.60 10.32 2.02
C HIS A 236 -5.32 9.83 0.60
N TYR A 237 -4.67 10.66 -0.21
CA TYR A 237 -4.19 10.28 -1.53
C TYR A 237 -2.70 9.93 -1.44
N TYR A 238 -2.38 8.68 -1.68
CA TYR A 238 -0.99 8.23 -1.73
C TYR A 238 -0.85 7.05 -2.67
N HIS A 239 0.35 6.87 -3.18
CA HIS A 239 0.73 5.72 -3.98
C HIS A 239 1.00 4.54 -3.06
N LEU A 240 0.35 3.41 -3.30
CA LEU A 240 0.61 2.19 -2.54
C LEU A 240 1.72 1.40 -3.23
N ALA A 241 2.95 1.46 -2.71
CA ALA A 241 4.12 0.86 -3.35
C ALA A 241 4.58 -0.42 -2.64
N PHE A 242 5.00 -1.43 -3.40
CA PHE A 242 5.58 -2.66 -2.87
C PHE A 242 7.10 -2.63 -2.87
N PHE A 243 7.66 -3.06 -1.74
CA PHE A 243 9.10 -3.21 -1.54
C PHE A 243 9.43 -4.59 -0.97
N THR A 244 10.59 -5.12 -1.31
CA THR A 244 11.06 -6.41 -0.80
C THR A 244 11.45 -6.34 0.68
N THR A 245 11.02 -7.30 1.49
CA THR A 245 11.34 -7.37 2.94
C THR A 245 12.65 -8.11 3.23
N ARG A 246 13.17 -8.83 2.24
CA ARG A 246 14.43 -9.58 2.24
C ARG A 246 14.98 -9.66 0.82
N GLU A 247 16.15 -10.27 0.65
CA GLU A 247 16.59 -10.70 -0.67
C GLU A 247 15.60 -11.69 -1.27
N VAL A 248 15.32 -11.58 -2.57
CA VAL A 248 14.39 -12.43 -3.33
C VAL A 248 15.12 -12.96 -4.55
N ASN A 249 15.16 -14.29 -4.70
CA ASN A 249 15.89 -14.90 -5.80
C ASN A 249 15.14 -14.77 -7.13
N ALA A 250 15.88 -14.81 -8.23
CA ALA A 250 15.30 -14.95 -9.57
C ALA A 250 14.33 -16.14 -9.62
N LEU A 251 13.21 -15.95 -10.31
CA LEU A 251 12.10 -16.89 -10.48
C LEU A 251 11.28 -17.17 -9.20
N GLU A 252 11.60 -16.54 -8.07
CA GLU A 252 10.80 -16.63 -6.86
C GLU A 252 9.49 -15.81 -7.00
N GLU A 253 8.38 -16.40 -6.55
CA GLU A 253 7.08 -15.72 -6.54
C GLU A 253 7.08 -14.55 -5.55
N LEU A 254 6.65 -13.40 -6.03
CA LEU A 254 6.42 -12.20 -5.24
C LEU A 254 5.06 -12.29 -4.56
N THR A 255 5.05 -12.09 -3.24
CA THR A 255 3.87 -12.27 -2.40
C THR A 255 3.78 -11.21 -1.33
N TRP A 256 2.57 -10.84 -0.96
CA TRP A 256 2.31 -9.90 0.14
C TRP A 256 1.19 -10.40 1.04
N ASP A 257 1.12 -9.83 2.24
CA ASP A 257 0.06 -10.17 3.17
C ASP A 257 -1.17 -9.29 2.91
N TYR A 258 -2.26 -9.89 2.45
CA TYR A 258 -3.51 -9.19 2.13
C TYR A 258 -4.22 -8.65 3.37
N GLY A 259 -3.75 -8.99 4.58
CA GLY A 259 -4.41 -8.57 5.82
C GLY A 259 -5.75 -9.27 6.07
N ILE A 260 -5.96 -10.44 5.43
CA ILE A 260 -7.19 -11.22 5.60
C ILE A 260 -7.26 -11.76 7.03
N ASP A 261 -8.36 -11.43 7.72
CA ASP A 261 -8.81 -12.14 8.91
C ASP A 261 -9.66 -13.34 8.49
N PHE A 262 -9.05 -14.53 8.57
CA PHE A 262 -9.71 -15.78 8.20
C PHE A 262 -10.79 -16.22 9.21
N ASN A 263 -10.88 -15.58 10.38
CA ASN A 263 -11.91 -15.83 11.37
C ASN A 263 -13.18 -14.98 11.14
N ASP A 264 -13.12 -13.95 10.28
CA ASP A 264 -14.29 -13.12 9.99
C ASP A 264 -15.29 -13.87 9.11
N TYR A 265 -16.59 -13.72 9.42
CA TYR A 265 -17.65 -14.57 8.89
C TYR A 265 -17.97 -14.32 7.40
N GLN A 266 -17.50 -13.21 6.81
CA GLN A 266 -17.67 -12.86 5.39
C GLN A 266 -16.51 -11.95 4.91
N PRO A 267 -15.89 -12.16 3.72
CA PRO A 267 -16.04 -13.20 2.71
C PRO A 267 -15.08 -14.40 2.92
N ALA A 268 -14.35 -14.47 4.02
CA ALA A 268 -13.33 -15.50 4.30
C ALA A 268 -13.87 -16.95 4.42
N LYS A 269 -15.19 -17.15 4.33
CA LYS A 269 -15.78 -18.50 4.13
C LYS A 269 -15.65 -19.02 2.69
N ALA A 270 -15.29 -18.20 1.71
CA ALA A 270 -15.38 -18.57 0.30
C ALA A 270 -14.12 -19.24 -0.29
N PHE A 271 -12.98 -19.28 0.41
CA PHE A 271 -11.75 -19.88 -0.11
C PHE A 271 -10.76 -20.27 0.99
N HIS A 272 -9.93 -21.27 0.71
CA HIS A 272 -8.82 -21.70 1.56
C HIS A 272 -7.51 -21.00 1.16
N CYS A 273 -6.64 -20.74 2.13
CA CYS A 273 -5.33 -20.16 1.88
C CYS A 273 -4.31 -21.21 1.41
N TYR A 274 -3.88 -21.10 0.15
CA TYR A 274 -2.87 -21.98 -0.46
C TYR A 274 -1.47 -21.34 -0.50
N CYS A 275 -1.12 -20.48 0.46
CA CYS A 275 0.14 -19.74 0.41
C CYS A 275 1.40 -20.59 0.65
N GLY A 276 1.26 -21.79 1.23
CA GLY A 276 2.37 -22.70 1.53
C GLY A 276 3.26 -22.27 2.71
N SER A 277 2.89 -21.21 3.43
CA SER A 277 3.59 -20.76 4.63
C SER A 277 3.46 -21.78 5.77
N LYS A 278 4.56 -22.05 6.49
CA LYS A 278 4.51 -22.81 7.76
C LYS A 278 3.74 -22.08 8.87
N PHE A 279 3.51 -20.77 8.68
CA PHE A 279 2.80 -19.91 9.60
C PHE A 279 1.43 -19.49 9.03
N CYS A 280 0.80 -20.30 8.16
CA CYS A 280 -0.49 -19.95 7.57
C CYS A 280 -1.55 -19.64 8.64
N ARG A 281 -2.32 -18.55 8.45
CA ARG A 281 -3.40 -18.13 9.37
C ARG A 281 -4.74 -18.81 9.14
N ASP A 282 -4.91 -19.48 7.99
CA ASP A 282 -6.10 -20.27 7.70
C ASP A 282 -5.96 -21.63 8.38
N HIS A 283 -6.30 -21.69 9.66
CA HIS A 283 -6.20 -22.88 10.51
C HIS A 283 -7.39 -23.85 10.34
N LYS A 284 -8.16 -23.77 9.25
CA LYS A 284 -9.19 -24.76 8.96
C LYS A 284 -8.48 -26.08 8.62
N SER A 285 -8.42 -26.93 9.62
CA SER A 285 -7.83 -28.27 9.64
C SER A 285 -8.08 -29.00 8.32
N ILE A 286 -7.01 -29.54 7.73
CA ILE A 286 -7.11 -30.73 6.88
C ILE A 286 -7.66 -31.87 7.72
#